data_AF-A0A917C042-F1
#
_entry.id   AF-A0A917C042-F1
#
_cell.length_a   1.000
_cell.length_b   1.000
_cell.length_c   1.000
_cell.angle_alpha   90.00
_cell.angle_beta   90.00
_cell.angle_gamma   90.00
#
_symmetry.space_group_name_H-M   'P 1'
#
loop_
_entity.id
_entity.type
_entity.pdbx_description
1 polymer ?
#
loop_
_entity_poly.entity_id
_entity_poly.type
_entity_poly.pdbx_seq_one_letter_code
_entity_poly.pdbx_strand_id
1 'polypeptide(L)'
;MRNVLHMADSGSRALSYLLGALSLALAAGVFATSMAPAAIAQWTLEVFGVSFVALFSSLVFVSLFSWVRMGQFRDRKDFWLEVGLHGANGVSTLALTYTLLGISLGIGTLAHQELTPETVQPIIRDLTKHFSLAFLTTVVGLPSAALLRALLSISHQSRLEEEKIQ
;
A
#
# COMPACT_ATOMS: atom_id res chain seq x y z
N MET A 1 11.34 15.06 26.94
CA MET A 1 11.68 13.62 26.87
C MET A 1 10.46 12.70 26.78
N ARG A 2 9.40 12.87 27.59
CA ARG A 2 8.18 12.02 27.55
C ARG A 2 7.51 11.92 26.16
N ASN A 3 7.43 13.02 25.41
CA ASN A 3 6.85 13.02 24.05
C ASN A 3 7.65 12.19 23.02
N VAL A 4 8.98 12.12 23.18
CA VAL A 4 9.87 11.34 22.28
C VAL A 4 9.71 9.84 22.56
N LEU A 5 9.59 9.46 23.83
CA LEU A 5 9.31 8.08 24.24
C LEU A 5 7.94 7.60 23.73
N HIS A 6 6.90 8.45 23.81
CA HIS A 6 5.59 8.09 23.23
C HIS A 6 5.60 8.05 21.71
N MET A 7 6.35 8.90 21.01
CA MET A 7 6.52 8.78 19.55
C MET A 7 7.20 7.46 19.16
N ALA A 8 8.25 7.06 19.90
CA ALA A 8 8.94 5.80 19.68
C ALA A 8 8.02 4.59 19.94
N ASP A 9 7.18 4.64 20.98
CA ASP A 9 6.19 3.60 21.27
C ASP A 9 5.11 3.50 20.19
N SER A 10 4.50 4.62 19.78
CA SER A 10 3.50 4.62 18.70
C SER A 10 4.11 4.09 17.38
N GLY A 11 5.35 4.49 17.09
CA GLY A 11 6.09 4.04 15.91
C GLY A 11 6.37 2.54 15.95
N SER A 12 6.82 2.02 17.09
CA SER A 12 7.07 0.59 17.30
C SER A 12 5.80 -0.25 17.13
N ARG A 13 4.68 0.21 17.69
CA ARG A 13 3.39 -0.49 17.55
C ARG A 13 2.89 -0.48 16.11
N ALA A 14 2.95 0.66 15.43
CA ALA A 14 2.56 0.77 14.03
C ALA A 14 3.45 -0.12 13.13
N LEU A 15 4.76 -0.12 13.39
CA LEU A 15 5.71 -0.99 12.69
C LEU A 15 5.40 -2.48 12.96
N SER A 16 5.07 -2.83 14.20
CA SER A 16 4.69 -4.20 14.56
C SER A 16 3.42 -4.66 13.84
N TYR A 17 2.40 -3.80 13.72
CA TYR A 17 1.21 -4.10 12.93
C TYR A 17 1.52 -4.24 11.45
N LEU A 18 2.37 -3.36 10.89
CA LEU A 18 2.79 -3.43 9.50
C LEU A 18 3.54 -4.73 9.20
N LEU A 19 4.57 -5.06 10.00
CA LEU A 19 5.35 -6.28 9.85
C LEU A 19 4.53 -7.54 10.10
N GLY A 20 3.61 -7.51 11.07
CA GLY A 20 2.67 -8.60 11.33
C GLY A 20 1.72 -8.84 10.16
N ALA A 21 1.12 -7.79 9.61
CA ALA A 21 0.27 -7.88 8.43
C ALA A 21 1.05 -8.38 7.21
N LEU A 22 2.29 -7.89 7.02
CA LEU A 22 3.17 -8.36 5.95
C LEU A 22 3.53 -9.85 6.12
N SER A 23 3.84 -10.29 7.34
CA SER A 23 4.13 -11.70 7.64
C SER A 23 2.92 -12.60 7.36
N LEU A 24 1.71 -12.16 7.71
CA LEU A 24 0.47 -12.89 7.42
C LEU A 24 0.19 -12.96 5.92
N ALA A 25 0.38 -11.85 5.21
CA ALA A 25 0.24 -11.80 3.76
C ALA A 25 1.25 -12.72 3.05
N LEU A 26 2.51 -12.73 3.51
CA LEU A 26 3.53 -13.64 3.02
C LEU A 26 3.17 -15.10 3.29
N ALA A 27 2.72 -15.43 4.51
CA ALA A 27 2.29 -16.78 4.86
C ALA A 27 1.13 -17.25 3.97
N ALA A 28 0.13 -16.41 3.75
CA ALA A 28 -0.98 -16.69 2.85
C ALA A 28 -0.50 -16.87 1.39
N GLY A 29 0.45 -16.05 0.95
CA GLY A 29 1.07 -16.17 -0.38
C GLY A 29 1.82 -17.49 -0.57
N VAL A 30 2.64 -17.89 0.42
CA VAL A 30 3.35 -19.18 0.42
C VAL A 30 2.35 -20.32 0.37
N PHE A 31 1.29 -20.26 1.19
CA PHE A 31 0.25 -21.28 1.21
C PHE A 31 -0.47 -21.40 -0.15
N ALA A 32 -0.80 -20.28 -0.79
CA ALA A 32 -1.54 -20.27 -2.05
C ALA A 32 -0.68 -20.65 -3.27
N THR A 33 0.60 -20.30 -3.28
CA THR A 33 1.47 -20.44 -4.47
C THR A 33 2.50 -21.56 -4.36
N SER A 34 2.72 -22.12 -3.15
CA SER A 34 3.82 -23.03 -2.84
C SER A 34 5.22 -22.47 -3.14
N MET A 35 5.34 -21.16 -3.34
CA MET A 35 6.63 -20.49 -3.57
C MET A 35 7.35 -20.23 -2.25
N ALA A 36 8.68 -20.22 -2.29
CA ALA A 36 9.48 -19.77 -1.14
C ALA A 36 9.21 -18.28 -0.84
N PRO A 37 9.25 -17.84 0.43
CA PRO A 37 9.00 -16.44 0.80
C PRO A 37 9.88 -15.44 0.03
N ALA A 38 11.16 -15.77 -0.15
CA ALA A 38 12.10 -14.93 -0.90
C ALA A 38 11.70 -14.78 -2.38
N ALA A 39 11.17 -15.85 -2.99
CA ALA A 39 10.70 -15.81 -4.37
C ALA A 39 9.45 -14.92 -4.53
N ILE A 40 8.55 -14.93 -3.54
CA ILE A 40 7.38 -14.03 -3.52
C ILE A 40 7.81 -12.57 -3.38
N ALA A 41 8.77 -12.30 -2.50
CA ALA A 41 9.31 -10.95 -2.33
C ALA A 41 9.99 -10.43 -3.60
N GLN A 42 10.80 -11.27 -4.25
CA GLN A 42 11.43 -10.92 -5.52
C GLN A 42 10.40 -10.68 -6.63
N TRP A 43 9.42 -11.58 -6.78
CA TRP A 43 8.33 -11.41 -7.74
C TRP A 43 7.55 -10.10 -7.51
N THR A 44 7.28 -9.76 -6.25
CA THR A 44 6.62 -8.50 -5.89
C THR A 44 7.46 -7.30 -6.36
N LEU A 45 8.77 -7.30 -6.12
CA LEU A 45 9.65 -6.20 -6.55
C LEU A 45 9.77 -6.12 -8.07
N GLU A 46 9.77 -7.26 -8.78
CA GLU A 46 9.81 -7.31 -10.24
C GLU A 46 8.51 -6.79 -10.88
N VAL A 47 7.36 -7.11 -10.29
CA VAL A 47 6.04 -6.74 -10.83
C VAL A 47 5.66 -5.30 -10.47
N PHE A 48 5.78 -4.91 -9.21
CA PHE A 48 5.35 -3.60 -8.74
C PHE A 48 6.43 -2.53 -8.91
N GLY A 49 7.70 -2.92 -8.92
CA GLY A 49 8.83 -2.00 -8.88
C GLY A 49 9.13 -1.50 -7.47
N VAL A 50 10.42 -1.28 -7.21
CA VAL A 50 10.94 -0.86 -5.89
C VAL A 50 10.31 0.46 -5.42
N SER A 51 10.13 1.41 -6.33
CA SER A 51 9.61 2.74 -6.01
C SER A 51 8.14 2.71 -5.56
N PHE A 52 7.31 1.89 -6.21
CA PHE A 52 5.92 1.70 -5.78
C PHE A 52 5.88 1.08 -4.39
N VAL A 53 6.60 -0.02 -4.18
CA VAL A 53 6.61 -0.75 -2.90
C VAL A 53 7.08 0.15 -1.76
N ALA A 54 8.12 0.96 -1.97
CA ALA A 54 8.63 1.89 -0.97
C ALA A 54 7.60 2.98 -0.61
N LEU A 55 7.04 3.66 -1.61
CA LEU A 55 6.05 4.73 -1.39
C LEU A 55 4.75 4.18 -0.78
N PHE A 56 4.28 3.05 -1.27
CA PHE A 56 3.11 2.35 -0.76
C PHE A 56 3.30 2.00 0.72
N SER A 57 4.43 1.37 1.07
CA SER A 57 4.74 0.99 2.45
C SER A 57 4.82 2.20 3.37
N SER A 58 5.42 3.31 2.90
CA SER A 58 5.48 4.56 3.66
C SER A 58 4.10 5.15 3.93
N LEU A 59 3.21 5.17 2.93
CA LEU A 59 1.86 5.71 3.08
C LEU A 59 0.99 4.84 3.98
N VAL A 60 1.08 3.51 3.84
CA VAL A 60 0.42 2.55 4.74
C VAL A 60 0.93 2.76 6.17
N PHE A 61 2.24 2.92 6.36
CA PHE A 61 2.83 3.18 7.66
C PHE A 61 2.30 4.49 8.28
N VAL A 62 2.21 5.58 7.51
CA VAL A 62 1.64 6.85 8.00
C VAL A 62 0.19 6.67 8.46
N SER A 63 -0.62 5.92 7.71
CA SER A 63 -2.01 5.62 8.08
C SER A 63 -2.09 4.80 9.37
N LEU A 64 -1.29 3.73 9.49
CA LEU A 64 -1.25 2.89 10.70
C LEU A 64 -0.69 3.63 11.91
N PHE A 65 0.35 4.45 11.73
CA PHE A 65 0.91 5.30 12.77
C PHE A 65 -0.13 6.26 13.31
N SER A 66 -0.89 6.89 12.41
CA SER A 66 -1.98 7.80 12.78
C SER A 66 -3.09 7.08 13.53
N TRP A 67 -3.45 5.86 13.11
CA TRP A 67 -4.41 5.02 13.82
C TRP A 67 -3.98 4.70 15.27
N VAL A 68 -2.71 4.33 15.47
CA VAL A 68 -2.16 4.07 16.81
C VAL A 68 -2.17 5.35 17.66
N ARG A 69 -1.78 6.49 17.08
CA ARG A 69 -1.74 7.80 17.77
C ARG A 69 -3.12 8.30 18.18
N MET A 70 -4.11 8.14 17.30
CA MET A 70 -5.51 8.40 17.62
C MET A 70 -5.95 7.62 18.87
N GLY A 71 -5.37 6.44 19.09
CA GLY A 71 -5.67 5.63 20.25
C GLY A 71 -5.03 6.06 21.57
N GLN A 72 -3.98 6.89 21.51
CA GLN A 72 -3.21 7.32 22.68
C GLN A 72 -3.54 8.75 23.13
N PHE A 73 -4.02 9.62 22.24
CA PHE A 73 -4.28 11.03 22.52
C PHE A 73 -5.76 11.37 22.36
N ARG A 74 -6.48 11.55 23.48
CA ARG A 74 -7.91 11.93 23.48
C ARG A 74 -8.17 13.30 22.82
N ASP A 75 -7.33 14.29 23.12
CA ASP A 75 -7.59 15.69 22.69
C ASP A 75 -7.25 15.99 21.22
N ARG A 76 -6.63 15.05 20.49
CA ARG A 76 -6.20 15.26 19.09
C ARG A 76 -6.62 14.14 18.15
N LYS A 77 -7.69 13.42 18.47
CA LYS A 77 -8.20 12.32 17.66
C LYS A 77 -8.52 12.76 16.23
N ASP A 78 -9.20 13.89 16.06
CA ASP A 78 -9.59 14.41 14.74
C ASP A 78 -8.38 14.76 13.87
N PHE A 79 -7.34 15.35 14.48
CA PHE A 79 -6.09 15.61 13.79
C PHE A 79 -5.43 14.32 13.28
N TRP A 80 -5.32 13.30 14.14
CA TRP A 80 -4.73 12.02 13.74
C TRP A 80 -5.60 11.24 12.76
N LEU A 81 -6.93 11.38 12.83
CA LEU A 81 -7.83 10.84 11.82
C LEU A 81 -7.52 11.47 10.45
N GLU A 82 -7.44 12.80 10.37
CA GLU A 82 -7.18 13.50 9.11
C GLU A 82 -5.82 13.12 8.52
N VAL A 83 -4.76 13.05 9.35
CA VAL A 83 -3.43 12.59 8.90
C VAL A 83 -3.50 11.15 8.36
N GLY A 84 -4.22 10.26 9.04
CA GLY A 84 -4.41 8.89 8.59
C GLY A 84 -5.19 8.80 7.27
N LEU A 85 -6.26 9.59 7.14
CA LEU A 85 -7.08 9.62 5.92
C LEU A 85 -6.29 10.18 4.74
N HIS A 86 -5.43 11.19 4.96
CA HIS A 86 -4.50 11.67 3.94
C HIS A 86 -3.51 10.58 3.52
N GLY A 87 -2.98 9.78 4.45
CA GLY A 87 -2.15 8.62 4.13
C GLY A 87 -2.89 7.61 3.25
N ALA A 88 -4.12 7.26 3.61
CA ALA A 88 -4.95 6.30 2.87
C ALA A 88 -5.38 6.83 1.49
N ASN A 89 -5.70 8.11 1.39
CA ASN A 89 -5.96 8.77 0.11
C ASN A 89 -4.70 8.80 -0.76
N GLY A 90 -3.54 9.04 -0.15
CA GLY A 90 -2.23 8.93 -0.82
C GLY A 90 -2.00 7.55 -1.42
N VAL A 91 -2.38 6.46 -0.73
CA VAL A 91 -2.31 5.10 -1.29
C VAL A 91 -3.16 4.98 -2.54
N SER A 92 -4.39 5.51 -2.53
CA SER A 92 -5.28 5.50 -3.69
C SER A 92 -4.71 6.30 -4.86
N THR A 93 -4.16 7.48 -4.59
CA THR A 93 -3.52 8.33 -5.60
C THR A 93 -2.30 7.63 -6.20
N LEU A 94 -1.43 7.08 -5.35
CA LEU A 94 -0.24 6.36 -5.79
C LEU A 94 -0.59 5.18 -6.71
N ALA A 95 -1.62 4.41 -6.34
CA ALA A 95 -2.12 3.29 -7.14
C ALA A 95 -2.52 3.75 -8.55
N LEU A 96 -3.34 4.81 -8.65
CA LEU A 96 -3.78 5.38 -9.92
C LEU A 96 -2.61 5.96 -10.72
N THR A 97 -1.68 6.66 -10.07
CA THR A 97 -0.49 7.21 -10.74
C THR A 97 0.37 6.12 -11.35
N TYR A 98 0.63 5.02 -10.63
CA TYR A 98 1.42 3.92 -11.16
C TYR A 98 0.66 3.11 -12.22
N THR A 99 -0.67 3.05 -12.15
CA THR A 99 -1.48 2.50 -13.24
C THR A 99 -1.33 3.32 -14.51
N LEU A 100 -1.44 4.65 -14.41
CA LEU A 100 -1.21 5.54 -15.56
C LEU A 100 0.22 5.45 -16.08
N LEU A 101 1.22 5.35 -15.19
CA LEU A 101 2.62 5.16 -15.56
C LEU A 101 2.81 3.84 -16.33
N GLY A 102 2.29 2.73 -15.82
CA GLY A 102 2.41 1.43 -16.47
C GLY A 102 1.74 1.41 -17.84
N ILE A 103 0.54 1.99 -17.97
CA ILE A 103 -0.14 2.13 -19.27
C ILE A 103 0.67 3.03 -20.22
N SER A 104 1.18 4.16 -19.74
CA SER A 104 1.98 5.08 -20.54
C SER A 104 3.27 4.44 -21.06
N LEU A 105 3.97 3.69 -20.21
CA LEU A 105 5.16 2.94 -20.62
C LEU A 105 4.81 1.86 -21.64
N GLY A 106 3.72 1.11 -21.44
CA GLY A 106 3.25 0.10 -22.38
C GLY A 106 2.92 0.69 -23.75
N ILE A 107 2.21 1.81 -23.81
CA ILE A 107 1.94 2.53 -25.08
C ILE A 107 3.24 3.04 -25.70
N GLY A 108 4.16 3.57 -24.88
CA GLY A 108 5.48 4.02 -25.33
C GLY A 108 6.28 2.94 -26.06
N THR A 109 6.21 1.68 -25.58
CA THR A 109 6.88 0.55 -26.26
C THR A 109 6.31 0.25 -27.64
N LEU A 110 5.01 0.47 -27.87
CA LEU A 110 4.36 0.27 -29.17
C LEU A 110 4.72 1.37 -30.17
N ALA A 111 4.97 2.60 -29.69
CA ALA A 111 5.26 3.73 -30.56
C ALA A 111 6.64 3.68 -31.23
N HIS A 112 7.58 2.86 -30.72
CA HIS A 112 8.98 2.83 -31.17
C HIS A 112 9.37 1.53 -31.91
N GLN A 113 8.45 0.57 -32.07
CA GLN A 113 8.76 -0.73 -32.65
C GLN A 113 7.88 -1.02 -33.87
N GLU A 114 8.51 -1.40 -34.98
CA GLU A 114 7.79 -1.91 -36.15
C GLU A 114 7.19 -3.28 -35.84
N LEU A 115 5.90 -3.44 -36.12
CA LEU A 115 5.17 -4.70 -35.91
C LEU A 115 5.41 -5.63 -37.10
N THR A 116 6.41 -6.50 -36.98
CA THR A 116 6.70 -7.57 -37.95
C THR A 116 6.46 -8.94 -37.30
N PRO A 117 6.27 -10.02 -38.09
CA PRO A 117 6.08 -11.37 -37.53
C PRO A 117 7.16 -11.82 -36.54
N GLU A 118 8.39 -11.29 -36.67
CA GLU A 118 9.53 -11.59 -35.82
C GLU A 118 9.53 -10.78 -34.51
N THR A 119 8.98 -9.56 -34.51
CA THR A 119 8.99 -8.64 -33.36
C THR A 119 7.71 -8.69 -32.52
N VAL A 120 6.60 -9.20 -33.05
CA VAL A 120 5.31 -9.23 -32.35
C VAL A 120 5.36 -9.99 -31.02
N GLN A 121 5.99 -11.16 -30.97
CA GLN A 121 6.08 -11.96 -29.74
C GLN A 121 6.84 -11.24 -28.60
N PRO A 122 8.06 -10.72 -28.82
CA PRO A 122 8.75 -9.96 -27.77
C PRO A 122 7.99 -8.68 -27.36
N ILE A 123 7.37 -7.96 -28.31
CA ILE A 123 6.55 -6.78 -28.01
C ILE A 123 5.39 -7.12 -27.07
N ILE A 124 4.65 -8.21 -27.33
CA ILE A 124 3.53 -8.64 -26.48
C ILE A 124 4.02 -8.97 -25.07
N ARG A 125 5.17 -9.63 -24.94
CA ARG A 125 5.74 -9.95 -23.62
C ARG A 125 6.09 -8.71 -22.83
N ASP A 126 6.71 -7.71 -23.46
CA ASP A 126 7.08 -6.47 -22.77
C ASP A 126 5.86 -5.60 -22.44
N LEU A 127 4.87 -5.53 -23.35
CA LEU A 127 3.59 -4.89 -23.09
C LEU A 127 2.87 -5.53 -21.90
N THR A 128 2.91 -6.86 -21.80
CA THR A 128 2.31 -7.60 -20.69
C THR A 128 2.94 -7.25 -19.35
N LYS A 129 4.27 -6.99 -19.29
CA LYS A 129 4.94 -6.54 -18.06
C LYS A 129 4.44 -5.17 -17.61
N HIS A 130 4.36 -4.20 -18.53
CA HIS A 130 3.88 -2.85 -18.24
C HIS A 130 2.41 -2.82 -17.79
N PHE A 131 1.57 -3.64 -18.44
CA PHE A 131 0.17 -3.80 -18.05
C PHE A 131 0.01 -4.57 -16.74
N SER A 132 0.83 -5.58 -16.48
CA SER A 132 0.82 -6.30 -15.21
C SER A 132 1.11 -5.36 -14.04
N LEU A 133 2.13 -4.51 -14.17
CA LEU A 133 2.39 -3.42 -13.21
C LEU A 133 1.15 -2.54 -13.06
N ALA A 134 0.60 -2.03 -14.18
CA ALA A 134 -0.51 -1.08 -14.15
C ALA A 134 -1.76 -1.63 -13.47
N PHE A 135 -2.13 -2.87 -13.75
CA PHE A 135 -3.34 -3.49 -13.19
C PHE A 135 -3.12 -3.92 -11.74
N LEU A 136 -1.97 -4.49 -11.40
CA LEU A 136 -1.75 -4.99 -10.04
C LEU A 136 -1.60 -3.86 -9.02
N THR A 137 -1.05 -2.70 -9.40
CA THR A 137 -0.94 -1.55 -8.50
C THR A 137 -2.31 -1.03 -8.06
N THR A 138 -3.33 -1.09 -8.92
CA THR A 138 -4.72 -0.72 -8.56
C THR A 138 -5.47 -1.83 -7.85
N VAL A 139 -5.32 -3.08 -8.30
CA VAL A 139 -5.93 -4.25 -7.66
C VAL A 139 -5.50 -4.38 -6.20
N VAL A 140 -4.25 -4.05 -5.86
CA VAL A 140 -3.79 -4.05 -4.47
C VAL A 140 -4.02 -2.69 -3.82
N GLY A 141 -3.71 -1.60 -4.51
CA GLY A 141 -3.68 -0.26 -3.93
C GLY A 141 -5.05 0.28 -3.53
N LEU A 142 -6.07 0.15 -4.39
CA LEU A 142 -7.40 0.70 -4.10
C LEU A 142 -8.11 -0.03 -2.95
N PRO A 143 -8.12 -1.38 -2.90
CA PRO A 143 -8.66 -2.08 -1.74
C PRO A 143 -7.91 -1.75 -0.45
N SER A 144 -6.58 -1.66 -0.51
CA SER A 144 -5.77 -1.27 0.66
C SER A 144 -6.15 0.13 1.16
N ALA A 145 -6.30 1.10 0.26
CA ALA A 145 -6.74 2.45 0.61
C ALA A 145 -8.15 2.47 1.22
N ALA A 146 -9.07 1.65 0.72
CA ALA A 146 -10.43 1.54 1.27
C ALA A 146 -10.42 0.90 2.66
N LEU A 147 -9.65 -0.17 2.86
CA LEU A 147 -9.50 -0.82 4.17
C LEU A 147 -8.87 0.12 5.20
N LEU A 148 -7.84 0.88 4.84
CA LEU A 148 -7.23 1.86 5.74
C LEU A 148 -8.22 2.96 6.13
N ARG A 149 -8.99 3.49 5.18
CA ARG A 149 -10.06 4.47 5.46
C ARG A 149 -11.11 3.90 6.40
N ALA A 150 -11.59 2.67 6.13
CA ALA A 150 -12.57 2.00 6.98
C ALA A 150 -12.02 1.80 8.40
N LEU A 151 -10.80 1.29 8.53
CA LEU A 151 -10.13 1.08 9.81
C LEU A 151 -10.01 2.38 10.62
N LEU A 152 -9.59 3.48 9.98
CA LEU A 152 -9.47 4.78 10.63
C LEU A 152 -10.82 5.35 11.07
N SER A 153 -11.80 5.42 10.15
CA SER A 153 -13.10 6.03 10.42
C SER A 153 -13.93 5.23 11.44
N ILE A 154 -13.96 3.90 11.33
CA ILE A 154 -14.70 3.04 12.26
C ILE A 154 -14.06 3.12 13.65
N SER A 155 -12.72 3.09 13.73
CA SER A 155 -12.01 3.18 15.01
C SER A 155 -12.18 4.55 15.68
N HIS A 156 -12.34 5.62 14.90
CA HIS A 156 -12.64 6.93 15.45
C HIS A 156 -14.06 6.96 16.04
N GLN A 157 -15.05 6.49 15.28
CA GLN A 157 -16.45 6.44 15.71
C GLN A 157 -16.64 5.59 16.97
N SER A 158 -16.08 4.37 17.02
CA SER A 158 -16.20 3.50 18.20
C SER A 158 -15.65 4.16 19.46
N ARG A 159 -14.54 4.89 19.33
CA ARG A 159 -13.90 5.61 20.45
C ARG A 159 -14.66 6.87 20.88
N LEU A 160 -15.44 7.47 19.98
CA LEU A 160 -16.34 8.57 20.35
C LEU A 160 -17.56 8.04 21.12
N GLU A 161 -18.06 6.87 20.77
CA GLU A 161 -19.18 6.23 21.48
C GLU A 161 -18.78 5.83 22.90
N GLU A 162 -17.61 5.23 23.10
CA GLU A 162 -17.07 4.91 24.43
C GLU A 162 -16.95 6.15 25.34
N GLU A 163 -16.63 7.32 24.77
CA GLU A 163 -16.54 8.59 25.51
C GLU A 163 -17.88 9.18 25.91
N LYS A 164 -18.97 8.84 25.22
CA LYS A 164 -20.32 9.29 25.59
C LYS A 164 -20.94 8.47 26.71
N ILE A 165 -20.41 7.27 26.94
CA ILE A 165 -20.91 6.31 27.96
C ILE A 165 -20.18 6.50 29.30
N GLN A 166 -19.00 7.12 29.30
CA GLN A 166 -18.23 7.50 30.51
C GLN A 166 -18.64 8.88 31.03
#